data_AF-A0A4Y2LWS6-F1
#
_entry.id   AF-A0A4Y2LWS6-F1
#
_cell.length_a   1.000
_cell.length_b   1.000
_cell.length_c   1.000
_cell.angle_alpha   90.00
_cell.angle_beta   90.00
_cell.angle_gamma   90.00
#
_symmetry.space_group_name_H-M   'P 1'
#
loop_
_entity.id
_entity.type
_entity.pdbx_description
1 polymer ?
#
loop_
_entity_poly.entity_id
_entity_poly.type
_entity_poly.pdbx_seq_one_letter_code
_entity_poly.pdbx_strand_id
1 'polypeptide(L)'
;MSATGVFVPATSILSRKRMNPLLYKDAPNGTLPLISDIGYMNSHLFSDWLKHFVKHAKPSAEDPVLLIADNHTSRCSLPAVLFC
;
A
#
# COMPACT_ATOMS: atom_id res chain seq x y z
N MET A 1 -8.00 -10.99 -0.75
CA MET A 1 -8.15 -12.29 -0.09
C MET A 1 -8.50 -13.28 -1.18
N SER A 2 -7.69 -14.33 -1.34
CA SER A 2 -7.95 -15.45 -2.25
C SER A 2 -8.78 -16.53 -1.54
N ALA A 3 -9.31 -17.49 -2.30
CA ALA A 3 -9.98 -18.68 -1.77
C ALA A 3 -9.05 -19.54 -0.88
N THR A 4 -7.73 -19.46 -1.09
CA THR A 4 -6.73 -20.13 -0.25
C THR A 4 -6.39 -19.36 1.03
N GLY A 5 -7.06 -18.23 1.30
CA GLY A 5 -6.83 -17.40 2.48
C GLY A 5 -5.60 -16.49 2.36
N VAL A 6 -4.97 -16.39 1.19
CA VAL A 6 -3.82 -15.52 0.96
C VAL A 6 -4.28 -14.11 0.64
N PHE A 7 -3.63 -13.10 1.22
CA PHE A 7 -3.92 -11.70 0.93
C PHE A 7 -2.66 -10.86 1.09
N VAL A 8 -2.62 -9.72 0.38
CA VAL A 8 -1.63 -8.67 0.64
C VAL A 8 -1.99 -8.02 1.98
N PRO A 9 -1.07 -7.98 2.96
CA PRO A 9 -1.35 -7.38 4.26
C PRO A 9 -1.87 -5.95 4.15
N ALA A 10 -2.79 -5.60 5.04
CA ALA A 10 -3.48 -4.31 5.00
C ALA A 10 -2.51 -3.13 5.17
N THR A 11 -2.96 -1.95 4.75
CA THR A 11 -2.27 -0.69 4.97
C THR A 11 -3.15 0.21 5.82
N SER A 12 -2.58 0.84 6.84
CA SER A 12 -3.31 1.66 7.79
C SER A 12 -2.72 3.06 7.81
N ILE A 13 -3.54 4.05 7.40
CA ILE A 13 -3.16 5.46 7.36
C ILE A 13 -3.75 6.17 8.58
N LEU A 14 -2.92 6.87 9.36
CA LEU A 14 -3.36 7.74 10.45
C LEU A 14 -3.08 9.20 10.14
N SER A 15 -4.02 10.09 10.51
CA SER A 15 -3.87 11.54 10.36
C SER A 15 -2.87 12.10 11.38
N ARG A 16 -1.59 12.21 11.02
CA ARG A 16 -0.49 12.64 11.89
C ARG A 16 0.66 13.25 11.11
N LYS A 17 1.35 14.20 11.76
CA LYS A 17 2.63 14.76 11.29
C LYS A 17 3.85 13.92 11.67
N ARG A 18 3.73 13.02 12.66
CA ARG A 18 4.84 12.23 13.21
C ARG A 18 4.40 10.80 13.46
N MET A 19 5.29 9.86 13.12
CA MET A 19 5.05 8.42 13.31
C MET A 19 5.16 8.08 14.80
N ASN A 20 4.18 7.35 15.32
CA ASN A 20 4.25 6.72 16.63
C ASN A 20 3.92 5.23 16.47
N PRO A 21 4.92 4.34 16.52
CA PRO A 21 4.72 2.90 16.34
C PRO A 21 3.71 2.28 17.30
N LEU A 22 3.54 2.85 18.51
CA LEU A 22 2.59 2.33 19.50
C LEU A 22 1.13 2.44 19.05
N LEU A 23 0.82 3.30 18.08
CA LEU A 23 -0.54 3.40 17.52
C LEU A 23 -0.92 2.19 16.67
N TYR A 24 0.06 1.36 16.30
CA TYR A 24 -0.12 0.14 15.51
C TYR A 24 0.21 -1.10 16.36
N LYS A 25 0.27 -0.97 17.69
CA LYS A 25 0.79 -2.00 18.61
C LYS A 25 0.10 -3.37 18.49
N ASP A 26 -1.15 -3.40 18.07
CA ASP A 26 -1.93 -4.63 17.92
C ASP A 26 -2.51 -4.75 16.50
N ALA A 27 -1.88 -4.06 15.53
CA ALA A 27 -2.25 -4.20 14.13
C ALA A 27 -1.95 -5.61 13.63
N PRO A 28 -2.73 -6.14 12.66
CA PRO A 28 -2.43 -7.42 12.06
C PRO A 28 -0.99 -7.54 11.56
N ASN A 29 -0.42 -8.73 11.67
CA ASN A 29 0.95 -8.97 11.23
C ASN A 29 1.14 -8.59 9.76
N GLY A 30 2.21 -7.85 9.49
CA GLY A 30 2.54 -7.37 8.15
C GLY A 30 1.77 -6.11 7.73
N THR A 31 0.90 -5.53 8.58
CA THR A 31 0.29 -4.24 8.29
C THR A 31 1.36 -3.20 7.96
N LEU A 32 1.16 -2.45 6.87
CA LEU A 32 1.99 -1.29 6.53
C LEU A 32 1.50 -0.05 7.28
N PRO A 33 2.24 0.47 8.28
CA PRO A 33 1.86 1.69 8.97
C PRO A 33 2.25 2.90 8.13
N LEU A 34 1.27 3.72 7.76
CA LEU A 34 1.46 4.97 7.06
C LEU A 34 0.84 6.13 7.83
N ILE A 35 1.40 7.32 7.67
CA ILE A 35 0.81 8.55 8.22
C ILE A 35 0.67 9.59 7.12
N SER A 36 -0.34 10.43 7.23
CA SER A 36 -0.49 11.63 6.40
C SER A 36 -1.07 12.77 7.21
N ASP A 37 -0.87 14.01 6.77
CA ASP A 37 -1.34 15.19 7.52
C ASP A 37 -2.86 15.25 7.68
N ILE A 38 -3.61 14.63 6.76
CA ILE A 38 -5.07 14.65 6.71
C ILE A 38 -5.71 13.26 6.85
N GLY A 39 -4.91 12.20 7.04
CA GLY A 39 -5.38 10.81 7.18
C GLY A 39 -5.75 10.10 5.87
N TYR A 40 -5.59 10.76 4.72
CA TYR A 40 -5.85 10.19 3.40
C TYR A 40 -4.57 9.79 2.67
N MET A 41 -4.73 8.96 1.64
CA MET A 41 -3.65 8.55 0.74
C MET A 41 -3.20 9.71 -0.14
N ASN A 42 -1.89 9.80 -0.39
CA ASN A 42 -1.29 10.70 -1.37
C ASN A 42 -0.34 9.92 -2.28
N SER A 43 0.23 10.58 -3.30
CA SER A 43 1.07 9.91 -4.31
C SER A 43 2.34 9.27 -3.74
N HIS A 44 2.95 9.89 -2.74
CA HIS A 44 4.14 9.34 -2.08
C HIS A 44 3.80 8.07 -1.31
N LEU A 45 2.72 8.13 -0.51
CA LEU A 45 2.22 6.98 0.24
C LEU A 45 1.75 5.85 -0.66
N PHE A 46 1.14 6.18 -1.82
CA PHE A 46 0.77 5.18 -2.81
C PHE A 46 1.99 4.49 -3.41
N SER A 47 3.10 5.21 -3.61
CA SER A 47 4.36 4.60 -4.06
C SER A 47 4.93 3.63 -3.03
N ASP A 48 4.87 3.96 -1.74
CA ASP A 48 5.28 3.04 -0.67
C ASP A 48 4.34 1.84 -0.56
N TRP A 49 3.04 2.06 -0.77
CA TRP A 49 2.05 1.00 -0.88
C TRP A 49 2.33 0.07 -2.07
N LEU A 50 2.72 0.58 -3.24
CA LEU A 50 3.07 -0.23 -4.41
C LEU A 50 4.27 -1.16 -4.13
N LYS A 51 5.30 -0.66 -3.46
CA LYS A 51 6.44 -1.49 -3.04
C LYS A 51 5.99 -2.61 -2.08
N HIS A 52 5.12 -2.27 -1.13
CA HIS A 52 4.52 -3.26 -0.23
C HIS A 52 3.66 -4.28 -0.97
N PHE A 53 2.87 -3.84 -1.95
CA PHE A 53 2.06 -4.70 -2.80
C PHE A 53 2.95 -5.69 -3.56
N VAL A 54 3.96 -5.22 -4.30
CA VAL A 54 4.89 -6.08 -5.05
C VAL A 54 5.62 -7.06 -4.14
N LYS A 55 6.05 -6.64 -2.94
CA LYS A 55 6.70 -7.53 -1.96
C LYS A 55 5.84 -8.75 -1.60
N HIS A 56 4.53 -8.60 -1.55
CA HIS A 56 3.61 -9.66 -1.12
C HIS A 56 2.95 -10.39 -2.29
N ALA A 57 2.55 -9.66 -3.35
CA ALA A 57 1.96 -10.21 -4.55
C ALA A 57 3.00 -10.95 -5.43
N LYS A 58 4.27 -10.55 -5.34
CA LYS A 58 5.42 -11.14 -6.05
C LYS A 58 5.17 -11.34 -7.55
N PRO A 59 4.73 -10.30 -8.28
CA PRO A 59 4.57 -10.38 -9.73
C PRO A 59 5.90 -10.71 -10.40
N SER A 60 5.84 -11.47 -11.49
CA SER A 60 6.96 -11.77 -12.37
C SER A 60 6.52 -11.70 -13.84
N ALA A 61 7.46 -11.83 -14.78
CA ALA A 61 7.13 -11.85 -16.20
C ALA A 61 6.33 -13.11 -16.58
N GLU A 62 6.60 -14.22 -15.88
CA GLU A 62 5.96 -15.52 -16.08
C GLU A 62 4.61 -15.64 -15.35
N ASP A 63 4.45 -14.90 -14.24
CA ASP A 63 3.23 -14.84 -13.42
C ASP A 63 2.86 -13.37 -13.13
N PRO A 64 2.25 -12.66 -14.09
CA PRO A 64 1.91 -11.25 -13.94
C PRO A 64 0.68 -11.05 -13.05
N VAL A 65 0.66 -9.94 -12.30
CA VAL A 65 -0.46 -9.56 -11.44
C VAL A 65 -1.18 -8.35 -12.01
N LEU A 66 -2.50 -8.44 -12.18
CA LEU A 66 -3.35 -7.33 -12.58
C LEU A 66 -3.72 -6.46 -11.36
N LEU A 67 -3.24 -5.22 -11.33
CA LEU A 67 -3.65 -4.21 -10.36
C LEU A 67 -4.76 -3.33 -10.95
N ILE A 68 -5.97 -3.39 -10.37
CA ILE A 68 -7.08 -2.49 -10.72
C ILE A 68 -7.16 -1.40 -9.65
N ALA A 69 -7.08 -0.15 -10.08
CA ALA A 69 -7.12 1.02 -9.23
C ALA A 69 -8.13 2.05 -9.77
N ASP A 70 -8.73 2.85 -8.89
CA ASP A 70 -9.57 3.97 -9.31
C ASP A 70 -8.73 5.11 -9.92
N ASN A 71 -9.38 6.04 -10.62
CA ASN A 71 -8.73 7.18 -11.29
C ASN A 71 -8.43 8.37 -10.35
N HIS A 72 -8.23 8.13 -9.05
CA HIS A 72 -7.85 9.21 -8.15
C HIS A 72 -6.41 9.67 -8.44
N THR A 73 -6.17 10.98 -8.40
CA THR A 73 -4.88 11.59 -8.79
C THR A 73 -3.69 11.06 -7.99
N SER A 74 -3.89 10.65 -6.73
CA SER A 74 -2.84 10.02 -5.91
C SER A 74 -2.33 8.69 -6.47
N ARG A 75 -3.10 8.03 -7.34
CA ARG A 75 -2.75 6.74 -7.94
C ARG A 75 -2.12 6.89 -9.32
N CYS A 76 -2.31 8.03 -9.97
CA CYS A 76 -1.87 8.31 -11.34
C CYS A 76 -0.58 9.12 -11.41
N SER A 77 0.27 9.08 -10.38
CA SER A 77 1.55 9.81 -10.39
C SER A 77 2.57 9.16 -11.34
N LEU A 78 3.43 9.97 -11.99
CA LEU A 78 4.45 9.45 -12.90
C LEU A 78 5.36 8.38 -12.26
N PRO A 79 5.83 8.51 -11.00
CA PRO A 79 6.61 7.45 -10.36
C PRO A 79 5.84 6.14 -10.18
N ALA A 80 4.54 6.20 -9.92
CA ALA A 80 3.70 5.02 -9.80
C ALA A 80 3.51 4.32 -11.15
N VAL A 81 3.30 5.10 -12.22
CA VAL A 81 3.14 4.57 -13.58
C VAL A 81 4.42 3.92 -14.09
N LEU A 82 5.60 4.50 -13.80
CA LEU A 82 6.89 3.93 -14.21
C LEU A 82 7.33 2.73 -13.35
N PHE A 83 6.74 2.56 -12.17
CA PHE A 83 7.05 1.45 -11.26
C PHE A 83 6.30 0.16 -11.64
N CYS A 84 5.10 0.31 -12.20
CA CYS A 84 4.28 -0.80 -12.71
C CYS A 84 4.71 -1.20 -14.13
#